data_AF-A0A9P7YXA2-F1
#
_entry.id   AF-A0A9P7YXA2-F1
#
_cell.length_a   1.000
_cell.length_b   1.000
_cell.length_c   1.000
_cell.angle_alpha   90.00
_cell.angle_beta   90.00
_cell.angle_gamma   90.00
#
_symmetry.space_group_name_H-M   'P 1'
#
loop_
_entity.id
_entity.type
_entity.pdbx_description
1 polymer ?
#
loop_
_entity_poly.entity_id
_entity_poly.type
_entity_poly.pdbx_seq_one_letter_code
_entity_poly.pdbx_strand_id
1 'polypeptide(L)'
;EEKFFRQQVKDTLCAKEDSKGVANTVQGFGSHRSAVIPWLQRTGIKDCLEGLDKEQIQASFSLPKNADSEPELFLILEVMDEILSEAHSWCFDGPECMLTWPRQLALSRFHTATVGKARGFEPKKEPETVKTNRRYWKQFLTYYYRVVHGNGHFATSDE
;
A
#
# COMPACT_ATOMS: atom_id res chain seq x y z
N GLU A 1 16.56 28.32 -41.96
CA GLU A 1 15.17 28.43 -41.47
C GLU A 1 14.49 27.06 -41.34
N GLU A 2 14.38 26.27 -42.41
CA GLU A 2 13.70 24.96 -42.37
C GLU A 2 14.29 23.92 -41.38
N LYS A 3 15.62 23.94 -41.17
CA LYS A 3 16.29 23.11 -40.14
C LYS A 3 15.92 23.52 -38.72
N PHE A 4 15.67 24.80 -38.48
CA PHE A 4 15.29 25.34 -37.17
C PHE A 4 13.89 24.86 -36.78
N PHE A 5 12.91 24.96 -37.68
CA PHE A 5 11.56 24.44 -37.44
C PHE A 5 11.51 22.93 -37.24
N ARG A 6 12.32 22.16 -37.99
CA ARG A 6 12.47 20.71 -37.76
C ARG A 6 13.05 20.39 -36.38
N GLN A 7 14.00 21.18 -35.90
CA GLN A 7 14.57 21.01 -34.57
C GLN A 7 13.53 21.39 -33.49
N GLN A 8 12.82 22.50 -33.66
CA GLN A 8 11.78 22.94 -32.72
C GLN A 8 10.63 21.92 -32.58
N VAL A 9 10.24 21.25 -33.66
CA VAL A 9 9.24 20.15 -33.62
C VAL A 9 9.78 18.95 -32.82
N LYS A 10 11.06 18.63 -32.97
CA LYS A 10 11.69 17.56 -32.16
C LYS A 10 11.76 17.95 -30.70
N ASP A 11 12.17 19.18 -30.40
CA ASP A 11 12.30 19.69 -29.03
C ASP A 11 10.93 19.74 -28.32
N THR A 12 9.86 20.11 -29.03
CA THR A 12 8.49 20.11 -28.46
C THR A 12 7.97 18.71 -28.18
N LEU A 13 8.32 17.71 -28.99
CA LEU A 13 8.00 16.31 -28.72
C LEU A 13 8.80 15.80 -27.51
N CYS A 14 10.09 16.10 -27.45
CA CYS A 14 10.96 15.73 -26.32
C CYS A 14 10.47 16.35 -25.01
N ALA A 15 10.19 17.67 -25.01
CA ALA A 15 9.67 18.36 -23.83
C ALA A 15 8.34 17.77 -23.33
N LYS A 16 7.49 17.26 -24.24
CA LYS A 16 6.24 16.59 -23.87
C LYS A 16 6.49 15.24 -23.19
N GLU A 17 7.51 14.49 -23.63
CA GLU A 17 7.92 13.22 -23.01
C GLU A 17 8.60 13.47 -21.66
N ASP A 18 9.50 14.46 -21.58
CA ASP A 18 10.16 14.87 -20.34
C ASP A 18 9.14 15.32 -19.29
N SER A 19 8.13 16.11 -19.70
CA SER A 19 7.05 16.53 -18.80
C SER A 19 6.25 15.36 -18.23
N LYS A 20 6.08 14.27 -19.00
CA LYS A 20 5.43 13.06 -18.50
C LYS A 20 6.32 12.30 -17.52
N GLY A 21 7.63 12.20 -17.80
CA GLY A 21 8.60 11.58 -16.90
C GLY A 21 8.62 12.30 -15.54
N VAL A 22 8.78 13.62 -15.54
CA VAL A 22 8.79 14.44 -14.32
C VAL A 22 7.47 14.35 -13.54
N ALA A 23 6.33 14.24 -14.23
CA ALA A 23 5.02 14.08 -13.60
C ALA A 23 4.79 12.68 -13.00
N ASN A 24 5.55 11.67 -13.44
CA ASN A 24 5.47 10.31 -12.93
C ASN A 24 6.41 10.07 -11.74
N THR A 25 7.45 10.87 -11.58
CA THR A 25 8.34 10.83 -10.41
C THR A 25 7.75 11.62 -9.23
N VAL A 26 7.83 11.05 -8.04
CA VAL A 26 7.46 11.76 -6.80
C VAL A 26 8.52 12.81 -6.49
N GLN A 27 8.13 14.07 -6.63
CA GLN A 27 8.96 15.21 -6.28
C GLN A 27 9.01 15.38 -4.76
N GLY A 28 10.16 15.81 -4.25
CA GLY A 28 10.33 16.15 -2.84
C GLY A 28 9.33 17.19 -2.37
N PHE A 29 8.89 17.08 -1.12
CA PHE A 29 7.86 17.97 -0.58
C PHE A 29 8.36 19.36 -0.18
N GLY A 30 9.66 19.66 -0.31
CA GLY A 30 10.29 20.89 0.23
C GLY A 30 9.66 22.20 -0.24
N SER A 31 9.02 22.22 -1.42
CA SER A 31 8.31 23.38 -1.98
C SER A 31 6.78 23.27 -1.87
N HIS A 32 6.23 22.15 -1.39
CA HIS A 32 4.80 21.87 -1.35
C HIS A 32 4.22 22.05 0.06
N ARG A 33 2.97 22.51 0.16
CA ARG A 33 2.23 22.71 1.42
C ARG A 33 2.20 21.48 2.34
N SER A 34 2.40 20.28 1.78
CA SER A 34 2.45 19.03 2.54
C SER A 34 3.74 18.84 3.34
N ALA A 35 4.79 19.63 3.12
CA ALA A 35 6.02 19.60 3.94
C ALA A 35 5.77 19.88 5.42
N VAL A 36 4.66 20.52 5.76
CA VAL A 36 4.31 20.89 7.13
C VAL A 36 3.50 19.79 7.84
N ILE A 37 3.17 18.68 7.17
CA ILE A 37 2.35 17.61 7.75
C ILE A 37 3.20 16.78 8.74
N PRO A 38 2.93 16.85 10.06
CA PRO A 38 3.83 16.29 11.06
C PRO A 38 3.96 14.77 10.99
N TRP A 39 2.91 14.05 10.59
CA TRP A 39 2.96 12.60 10.50
C TRP A 39 3.79 12.12 9.31
N LEU A 40 3.79 12.84 8.18
CA LEU A 40 4.63 12.50 7.01
C LEU A 40 6.12 12.62 7.33
N GLN A 41 6.48 13.62 8.15
CA GLN A 41 7.85 13.78 8.63
C GLN A 41 8.23 12.68 9.63
N ARG A 42 7.34 12.38 10.59
CA ARG A 42 7.61 11.37 11.64
C ARG A 42 7.74 9.96 11.09
N THR A 43 6.99 9.61 10.05
CA THR A 43 7.03 8.26 9.47
C THR A 43 8.17 8.09 8.47
N GLY A 44 8.83 9.17 8.04
CA GLY A 44 9.86 9.13 7.00
C GLY A 44 9.32 8.78 5.60
N ILE A 45 8.00 8.61 5.43
CA ILE A 45 7.37 8.22 4.15
C ILE A 45 7.74 9.21 3.04
N LYS A 46 7.87 10.49 3.38
CA LYS A 46 8.33 11.50 2.43
C LYS A 46 9.68 11.12 1.81
N ASP A 47 10.67 10.78 2.64
CA ASP A 47 12.04 10.56 2.18
C ASP A 47 12.16 9.18 1.51
N CYS A 48 11.31 8.20 1.88
CA CYS A 48 11.25 6.89 1.22
C CYS A 48 10.65 6.92 -0.19
N LEU A 49 9.85 7.94 -0.53
CA LEU A 49 9.15 8.01 -1.83
C LEU A 49 9.78 9.00 -2.79
N GLU A 50 10.57 9.96 -2.30
CA GLU A 50 11.21 10.98 -3.13
C GLU A 50 12.11 10.34 -4.20
N GLY A 51 11.93 10.76 -5.45
CA GLY A 51 12.69 10.24 -6.59
C GLY A 51 12.18 8.92 -7.18
N LEU A 52 11.23 8.23 -6.53
CA LEU A 52 10.61 7.04 -7.10
C LEU A 52 9.54 7.39 -8.12
N ASP A 53 9.44 6.59 -9.17
CA ASP A 53 8.32 6.66 -10.10
C ASP A 53 7.07 5.95 -9.54
N LYS A 54 5.90 6.36 -10.02
CA LYS A 54 4.60 5.81 -9.58
C LYS A 54 4.50 4.31 -9.85
N GLU A 55 5.11 3.84 -10.93
CA GLU A 55 5.12 2.45 -11.34
C GLU A 55 5.96 1.57 -10.39
N GLN A 56 7.10 2.05 -9.91
CA GLN A 56 7.97 1.45 -8.90
C GLN A 56 7.26 1.39 -7.55
N ILE A 57 6.63 2.49 -7.15
CA ILE A 57 5.82 2.53 -5.93
C ILE A 57 4.70 1.50 -6.02
N GLN A 58 3.96 1.47 -7.13
CA GLN A 58 2.91 0.49 -7.34
C GLN A 58 3.44 -0.94 -7.37
N ALA A 59 4.58 -1.17 -8.05
CA ALA A 59 5.23 -2.47 -8.12
C ALA A 59 5.64 -2.96 -6.73
N SER A 60 6.06 -2.08 -5.81
CA SER A 60 6.52 -2.49 -4.48
C SER A 60 5.48 -3.24 -3.64
N PHE A 61 4.18 -2.95 -3.82
CA PHE A 61 3.09 -3.57 -3.05
C PHE A 61 2.09 -4.36 -3.91
N SER A 62 2.31 -4.44 -5.23
CA SER A 62 1.42 -5.18 -6.12
C SER A 62 1.55 -6.68 -5.90
N LEU A 63 0.44 -7.37 -5.68
CA LEU A 63 0.47 -8.81 -5.45
C LEU A 63 1.08 -9.57 -6.65
N PRO A 64 1.91 -10.61 -6.42
CA PRO A 64 2.45 -11.41 -7.49
C PRO A 64 1.33 -12.06 -8.29
N LYS A 65 1.46 -12.08 -9.62
CA LYS A 65 0.45 -12.66 -10.53
C LYS A 65 0.42 -14.19 -10.47
N ASN A 66 1.59 -14.80 -10.25
CA ASN A 66 1.78 -16.24 -10.20
C ASN A 66 2.96 -16.58 -9.27
N ALA A 67 3.06 -17.87 -8.92
CA ALA A 67 4.16 -18.39 -8.10
C ALA A 67 5.51 -18.37 -8.83
N ASP A 68 5.52 -18.37 -10.17
CA ASP A 68 6.76 -18.45 -10.96
C ASP A 68 7.64 -17.21 -10.81
N SER A 69 7.03 -16.03 -10.59
CA SER A 69 7.77 -14.76 -10.49
C SER A 69 8.48 -14.62 -9.14
N GLU A 70 7.77 -14.94 -8.05
CA GLU A 70 8.27 -14.78 -6.67
C GLU A 70 7.70 -15.92 -5.81
N PRO A 71 8.28 -17.13 -5.87
CA PRO A 71 7.69 -18.33 -5.28
C PRO A 71 7.59 -18.25 -3.76
N GLU A 72 8.62 -17.73 -3.10
CA GLU A 72 8.67 -17.57 -1.65
C GLU A 72 7.62 -16.56 -1.16
N LEU A 73 7.56 -15.39 -1.80
CA LEU A 73 6.54 -14.39 -1.49
C LEU A 73 5.13 -14.94 -1.72
N PHE A 74 4.91 -15.63 -2.85
CA PHE A 74 3.62 -16.23 -3.16
C PHE A 74 3.18 -17.20 -2.06
N LEU A 75 4.08 -18.07 -1.59
CA LEU A 75 3.79 -18.99 -0.50
C LEU A 75 3.47 -18.27 0.81
N ILE A 76 4.24 -17.25 1.18
CA ILE A 76 3.97 -16.42 2.38
C ILE A 76 2.56 -15.81 2.32
N LEU A 77 2.18 -15.31 1.15
CA LEU A 77 0.90 -14.66 0.92
C LEU A 77 -0.28 -15.63 0.97
N GLU A 78 -0.12 -16.86 0.50
CA GLU A 78 -1.14 -17.90 0.61
C GLU A 78 -1.32 -18.36 2.05
N VAL A 79 -0.23 -18.65 2.75
CA VAL A 79 -0.27 -19.02 4.17
C VAL A 79 -0.90 -17.90 5.02
N MET A 80 -0.58 -16.64 4.73
CA MET A 80 -1.22 -15.52 5.43
C MET A 80 -2.72 -15.45 5.15
N ASP A 81 -3.17 -15.70 3.92
CA ASP A 81 -4.60 -15.66 3.61
C ASP A 81 -5.36 -16.81 4.30
N GLU A 82 -4.75 -17.99 4.40
CA GLU A 82 -5.27 -19.12 5.18
C GLU A 82 -5.39 -18.76 6.67
N ILE A 83 -4.34 -18.21 7.28
CA ILE A 83 -4.34 -17.78 8.69
C ILE A 83 -5.43 -16.73 8.93
N LEU A 84 -5.56 -15.73 8.05
CA LEU A 84 -6.60 -14.72 8.16
C LEU A 84 -7.99 -15.32 7.93
N SER A 85 -8.13 -16.35 7.10
CA SER A 85 -9.38 -17.08 6.84
C SER A 85 -9.85 -17.83 8.08
N GLU A 86 -8.95 -18.59 8.67
CA GLU A 86 -9.21 -19.34 9.89
C GLU A 86 -9.47 -18.42 11.09
N ALA A 87 -8.64 -17.40 11.29
CA ALA A 87 -8.85 -16.43 12.37
C ALA A 87 -10.20 -15.71 12.24
N HIS A 88 -10.61 -15.40 11.00
CA HIS A 88 -11.92 -14.81 10.75
C HIS A 88 -13.05 -15.80 11.06
N SER A 89 -12.95 -17.07 10.66
CA SER A 89 -14.00 -18.07 10.95
C SER A 89 -14.17 -18.33 12.45
N TRP A 90 -13.12 -18.16 13.26
CA TRP A 90 -13.23 -18.25 14.71
C TRP A 90 -13.86 -17.03 15.38
N CYS A 91 -13.86 -15.89 14.69
CA CYS A 91 -14.38 -14.64 15.23
C CYS A 91 -15.79 -14.31 14.72
N PHE A 92 -16.14 -14.80 13.54
CA PHE A 92 -17.35 -14.44 12.81
C PHE A 92 -18.14 -15.69 12.38
N ASP A 93 -19.45 -15.63 12.58
CA ASP A 93 -20.41 -16.67 12.22
C ASP A 93 -21.32 -16.22 11.06
N GLY A 94 -21.77 -17.21 10.28
CA GLY A 94 -22.84 -17.07 9.29
C GLY A 94 -22.45 -16.30 8.00
N PRO A 95 -23.34 -16.24 7.01
CA PRO A 95 -23.10 -15.59 5.72
C PRO A 95 -22.95 -14.06 5.84
N GLU A 96 -23.51 -13.49 6.91
CA GLU A 96 -23.49 -12.06 7.18
C GLU A 96 -22.19 -11.57 7.85
N CYS A 97 -21.21 -12.46 8.08
CA CYS A 97 -19.96 -12.16 8.76
C CYS A 97 -20.21 -11.42 10.08
N MET A 98 -20.97 -12.06 10.98
CA MET A 98 -21.35 -11.50 12.27
C MET A 98 -20.38 -11.93 13.35
N LEU A 99 -19.84 -10.98 14.12
CA LEU A 99 -19.02 -11.30 15.29
C LEU A 99 -19.78 -12.25 16.22
N THR A 100 -19.09 -13.29 16.67
CA THR A 100 -19.60 -14.17 17.73
C THR A 100 -19.90 -13.32 18.98
N TRP A 101 -20.96 -13.65 19.70
CA TRP A 101 -21.38 -12.88 20.88
C TRP A 101 -20.25 -12.72 21.93
N PRO A 102 -19.46 -13.78 22.27
CA PRO A 102 -18.33 -13.63 23.19
C PRO A 102 -17.28 -12.63 22.71
N ARG A 103 -16.96 -12.63 21.41
CA ARG A 103 -15.97 -11.71 20.83
C ARG A 103 -16.49 -10.27 20.80
N GLN A 104 -17.75 -10.08 20.42
CA GLN A 104 -18.38 -8.75 20.45
C GLN A 104 -18.35 -8.14 21.86
N LEU A 105 -18.66 -8.95 22.89
CA LEU A 105 -18.64 -8.50 24.28
C LEU A 105 -17.22 -8.13 24.73
N ALA A 106 -16.24 -8.97 24.42
CA ALA A 106 -14.83 -8.72 24.76
C ALA A 106 -14.30 -7.44 24.11
N LEU A 107 -14.53 -7.27 22.80
CA LEU A 107 -14.11 -6.09 22.05
C LEU A 107 -14.81 -4.82 22.54
N SER A 108 -16.11 -4.87 22.80
CA SER A 108 -16.87 -3.71 23.31
C SER A 108 -16.40 -3.27 24.70
N ARG A 109 -16.05 -4.21 25.58
CA ARG A 109 -15.44 -3.90 26.89
C ARG A 109 -14.08 -3.23 26.73
N PHE A 110 -13.24 -3.73 25.83
CA PHE A 110 -11.94 -3.13 25.55
C PHE A 110 -12.08 -1.68 25.03
N HIS A 111 -13.02 -1.45 24.10
CA HIS A 111 -13.27 -0.12 23.54
C HIS A 111 -13.78 0.88 24.59
N THR A 112 -14.73 0.44 25.41
CA THR A 112 -15.32 1.30 26.45
C THR A 112 -14.33 1.60 27.58
N ALA A 113 -13.41 0.67 27.89
CA ALA A 113 -12.34 0.92 28.86
C ALA A 113 -11.32 1.97 28.36
N THR A 114 -11.08 2.05 27.05
CA THR A 114 -10.08 2.95 26.46
C THR A 114 -10.64 4.31 26.07
N VAL A 115 -11.89 4.37 25.61
CA VAL A 115 -12.51 5.58 25.03
C VAL A 115 -13.69 6.11 25.89
N GLY A 116 -14.01 5.45 27.01
CA GLY A 116 -15.12 5.84 27.89
C GLY A 116 -16.49 5.51 27.29
N LYS A 117 -17.39 6.50 27.19
CA LYS A 117 -18.73 6.34 26.57
C LYS A 117 -18.64 6.26 25.04
N ALA A 118 -17.97 5.25 24.52
CA ALA A 118 -17.93 4.98 23.10
C ALA A 118 -19.02 3.97 22.70
N ARG A 119 -19.53 4.10 21.47
CA ARG A 119 -20.41 3.09 20.87
C ARG A 119 -19.69 1.74 20.88
N GLY A 120 -20.43 0.68 21.21
CA GLY A 120 -19.90 -0.69 21.16
C GLY A 120 -19.40 -1.05 19.76
N PHE A 121 -18.56 -2.07 19.66
CA PHE A 121 -18.07 -2.54 18.37
C PHE A 121 -19.23 -3.00 17.49
N GLU A 122 -19.19 -2.59 16.22
CA GLU A 122 -20.16 -3.05 15.24
C GLU A 122 -20.00 -4.55 15.01
N PRO A 123 -21.04 -5.37 15.28
CA PRO A 123 -20.93 -6.82 15.18
C PRO A 123 -20.88 -7.30 13.74
N LYS A 124 -21.55 -6.61 12.81
CA LYS A 124 -21.54 -6.98 11.40
C LYS A 124 -20.31 -6.42 10.72
N LYS A 125 -19.65 -7.23 9.89
CA LYS A 125 -18.65 -6.75 8.94
C LYS A 125 -19.09 -7.09 7.53
N GLU A 126 -19.12 -6.08 6.66
CA GLU A 126 -19.45 -6.31 5.25
C GLU A 126 -18.39 -7.22 4.60
N PRO A 127 -18.80 -8.28 3.86
CA PRO A 127 -17.86 -9.22 3.25
C PRO A 127 -16.79 -8.55 2.36
N GLU A 128 -17.17 -7.50 1.63
CA GLU A 128 -16.23 -6.73 0.80
C GLU A 128 -15.20 -5.96 1.64
N THR A 129 -15.57 -5.53 2.85
CA THR A 129 -14.63 -4.91 3.79
C THR A 129 -13.60 -5.94 4.28
N VAL A 130 -14.03 -7.18 4.53
CA VAL A 130 -13.13 -8.26 4.93
C VAL A 130 -12.14 -8.59 3.81
N LYS A 131 -12.62 -8.72 2.57
CA LYS A 131 -11.77 -8.95 1.38
C LYS A 131 -10.76 -7.81 1.19
N THR A 132 -11.20 -6.56 1.32
CA THR A 132 -10.34 -5.38 1.17
C THR A 132 -9.25 -5.36 2.24
N ASN A 133 -9.60 -5.66 3.50
CA ASN A 133 -8.60 -5.71 4.58
C ASN A 133 -7.57 -6.83 4.39
N ARG A 134 -8.00 -8.03 3.98
CA ARG A 134 -7.06 -9.13 3.65
C ARG A 134 -6.11 -8.72 2.54
N ARG A 135 -6.64 -8.07 1.50
CA ARG A 135 -5.82 -7.54 0.40
C ARG A 135 -4.77 -6.54 0.93
N TYR A 136 -5.15 -5.61 1.79
CA TYR A 136 -4.18 -4.67 2.37
C TYR A 136 -3.08 -5.37 3.17
N TRP A 137 -3.40 -6.40 3.95
CA TRP A 137 -2.40 -7.21 4.64
C TRP A 137 -1.45 -7.91 3.68
N LYS A 138 -1.97 -8.53 2.61
CA LYS A 138 -1.13 -9.15 1.57
C LYS A 138 -0.21 -8.11 0.91
N GLN A 139 -0.74 -6.93 0.55
CA GLN A 139 0.04 -5.84 -0.05
C GLN A 139 1.12 -5.30 0.90
N PHE A 140 0.82 -5.18 2.19
CA PHE A 140 1.79 -4.77 3.21
C PHE A 140 2.94 -5.78 3.33
N LEU A 141 2.64 -7.09 3.35
CA LEU A 141 3.65 -8.14 3.37
C LEU A 141 4.49 -8.14 2.09
N THR A 142 3.86 -7.94 0.94
CA THR A 142 4.57 -7.77 -0.33
C THR A 142 5.56 -6.61 -0.28
N TYR A 143 5.12 -5.45 0.22
CA TYR A 143 6.00 -4.30 0.42
C TYR A 143 7.16 -4.64 1.35
N TYR A 144 6.88 -5.23 2.51
CA TYR A 144 7.91 -5.60 3.47
C TYR A 144 8.92 -6.59 2.87
N TYR A 145 8.42 -7.63 2.20
CA TYR A 145 9.25 -8.63 1.55
C TYR A 145 10.17 -8.02 0.49
N ARG A 146 9.63 -7.18 -0.41
CA ARG A 146 10.41 -6.63 -1.52
C ARG A 146 11.36 -5.51 -1.09
N VAL A 147 10.89 -4.63 -0.21
CA VAL A 147 11.59 -3.37 0.12
C VAL A 147 12.46 -3.50 1.37
N VAL A 148 11.96 -4.19 2.40
CA VAL A 148 12.63 -4.26 3.71
C VAL A 148 13.51 -5.50 3.82
N HIS A 149 13.06 -6.64 3.29
CA HIS A 149 13.78 -7.92 3.39
C HIS A 149 14.60 -8.26 2.13
N GLY A 150 14.05 -8.02 0.93
CA GLY A 150 14.83 -8.02 -0.30
C GLY A 150 15.86 -6.90 -0.25
N ASN A 151 17.03 -7.07 -0.85
CA ASN A 151 18.14 -6.09 -0.89
C ASN A 151 17.79 -4.81 -1.70
N GLY A 152 16.63 -4.20 -1.42
CA GLY A 152 16.12 -2.98 -2.01
C GLY A 152 15.45 -3.20 -3.36
N HIS A 153 14.12 -3.37 -3.37
CA HIS A 153 13.32 -3.14 -4.59
C HIS A 153 13.52 -1.72 -5.17
N PHE A 154 14.01 -0.80 -4.33
CA PHE A 154 14.36 0.57 -4.67
C PHE A 154 15.87 0.81 -4.71
N ALA A 155 16.72 -0.23 -4.62
CA ALA A 155 18.15 -0.05 -4.79
C ALA A 155 18.40 0.33 -6.25
N THR A 156 18.64 1.61 -6.47
CA THR A 156 19.36 2.10 -7.64
C THR A 156 20.66 1.31 -7.72
N SER A 157 20.97 0.79 -8.91
CA SER A 157 22.33 0.36 -9.22
C SER A 157 23.29 1.46 -8.76
N ASP A 158 24.13 1.16 -7.77
CA ASP A 158 25.29 1.98 -7.47
C ASP A 158 26.14 2.02 -8.75
N GLU A 159 26.10 3.14 -9.46
CA GLU A 159 27.16 3.56 -10.38
C GLU A 159 28.21 4.37 -9.61
#